data_AF-A0A1G0WIR0-F1
#
_entry.id   AF-A0A1G0WIR0-F1
#
_cell.length_a   1.000
_cell.length_b   1.000
_cell.length_c   1.000
_cell.angle_alpha   90.00
_cell.angle_beta   90.00
_cell.angle_gamma   90.00
#
_symmetry.space_group_name_H-M   'P 1'
#
loop_
_entity.id
_entity.type
_entity.pdbx_description
1 polymer ?
#
loop_
_entity_poly.entity_id
_entity_poly.type
_entity_poly.pdbx_seq_one_letter_code
_entity_poly.pdbx_strand_id
1 'polypeptide(L)'
;MTNEEQGTNLMSNLENLIREIPNLSKEDFYHKIIDLKRINERFYLNNQSYCSEIDYVSTNIGAYLGTNSDKLGWGHSLQYYKDYLVNTINSMLLEVKSFGIPLENDIKIKPSINISNIQSQSQEQNQTQTITISFLLEILKDSLTSEQINEIKEIAKNETDPNKAKPKVLQKILSFGGNTFSNILASLITNPDIWKYLTNN
;
A
#
# COMPACT_ATOMS: atom_id res chain seq x y z
N MET A 1 2.01 10.42 23.99
CA MET A 1 1.55 10.81 22.64
C MET A 1 0.11 10.40 22.47
N THR A 2 -0.71 11.26 21.85
CA THR A 2 -2.08 10.92 21.46
C THR A 2 -2.08 10.04 20.20
N ASN A 3 -3.20 9.36 19.88
CA ASN A 3 -3.32 8.57 18.64
C ASN A 3 -3.15 9.45 17.38
N GLU A 4 -3.58 10.71 17.44
CA GLU A 4 -3.40 11.66 16.33
C GLU A 4 -1.92 12.02 16.11
N GLU A 5 -1.17 12.23 17.20
CA GLU A 5 0.26 12.50 17.18
C GLU A 5 1.07 11.30 16.70
N GLN A 6 0.68 10.08 17.10
CA GLN A 6 1.29 8.84 16.64
C GLN A 6 1.04 8.59 15.14
N GLY A 7 -0.17 8.91 14.65
CA GLY A 7 -0.53 8.74 13.24
C GLY A 7 0.26 9.68 12.35
N THR A 8 0.35 10.95 12.77
CA THR A 8 1.16 11.97 12.07
C THR A 8 2.64 11.57 12.02
N ASN A 9 3.19 11.06 13.13
CA ASN A 9 4.57 10.58 13.18
C ASN A 9 4.80 9.38 12.26
N LEU A 10 3.89 8.41 12.26
CA LEU A 10 3.94 7.24 11.37
C LEU A 10 3.93 7.66 9.90
N MET A 11 2.98 8.51 9.49
CA MET A 11 2.90 9.01 8.11
C MET A 11 4.20 9.68 7.67
N SER A 12 4.72 10.60 8.49
CA SER A 12 5.97 11.31 8.20
C SER A 12 7.17 10.35 8.05
N ASN A 13 7.27 9.33 8.90
CA ASN A 13 8.33 8.34 8.79
C ASN A 13 8.22 7.54 7.48
N LEU A 14 7.01 7.09 7.11
CA LEU A 14 6.79 6.34 5.87
C LEU A 14 7.10 7.21 4.64
N GLU A 15 6.67 8.48 4.63
CA GLU A 15 6.95 9.44 3.55
C GLU A 15 8.45 9.72 3.37
N ASN A 16 9.20 9.83 4.47
CA ASN A 16 10.64 10.00 4.41
C ASN A 16 11.33 8.75 3.85
N LEU A 17 10.90 7.55 4.24
CA LEU A 17 11.44 6.30 3.69
C LEU A 17 11.22 6.21 2.17
N ILE A 18 10.02 6.54 1.68
CA ILE A 18 9.71 6.57 0.24
C ILE A 18 10.67 7.48 -0.52
N ARG A 19 10.97 8.67 0.04
CA ARG A 19 11.87 9.65 -0.59
C ARG A 19 13.33 9.20 -0.61
N GLU A 20 13.77 8.54 0.45
CA GLU A 20 15.19 8.19 0.63
C GLU A 20 15.57 6.94 -0.16
N ILE A 21 14.76 5.88 -0.09
CA ILE A 21 15.08 4.52 -0.59
C ILE A 21 15.65 4.47 -2.01
N PRO A 22 15.06 5.16 -3.02
CA PRO A 22 15.53 5.08 -4.40
C PRO A 22 17.03 5.38 -4.55
N ASN A 23 17.56 6.29 -3.74
CA ASN A 23 18.93 6.80 -3.87
C ASN A 23 19.95 6.13 -2.94
N LEU A 24 19.53 5.16 -2.13
CA LEU A 24 20.41 4.55 -1.12
C LEU A 24 21.43 3.59 -1.72
N SER A 25 22.59 3.48 -1.07
CA SER A 25 23.48 2.34 -1.26
C SER A 25 22.81 1.03 -0.81
N LYS A 26 23.39 -0.12 -1.14
CA LYS A 26 22.85 -1.41 -0.69
C LYS A 26 22.86 -1.53 0.84
N GLU A 27 23.94 -1.09 1.47
CA GLU A 27 24.14 -1.09 2.91
C GLU A 27 23.14 -0.15 3.59
N ASP A 28 23.01 1.10 3.11
CA ASP A 28 22.04 2.05 3.67
C ASP A 28 20.59 1.59 3.48
N PHE A 29 20.30 1.00 2.32
CA PHE A 29 18.99 0.41 2.05
C PHE A 29 18.64 -0.70 3.06
N TYR A 30 19.60 -1.57 3.38
CA TYR A 30 19.41 -2.61 4.39
C TYR A 30 19.12 -2.03 5.78
N HIS A 31 19.81 -0.95 6.18
CA HIS A 31 19.51 -0.27 7.43
C HIS A 31 18.09 0.31 7.46
N LYS A 32 17.62 0.89 6.34
CA LYS A 32 16.24 1.38 6.24
C LYS A 32 15.19 0.27 6.28
N ILE A 33 15.50 -0.93 5.76
CA ILE A 33 14.64 -2.10 5.93
C ILE A 33 14.47 -2.45 7.41
N ILE A 34 15.55 -2.39 8.20
CA ILE A 34 15.50 -2.66 9.66
C ILE A 34 14.65 -1.60 10.38
N ASP A 35 14.78 -0.33 10.01
CA ASP A 35 13.94 0.73 10.58
C ASP A 35 12.47 0.51 10.25
N LEU A 36 12.16 0.12 9.02
CA LEU A 36 10.79 -0.24 8.62
C LEU A 36 10.27 -1.45 9.39
N LYS A 37 11.09 -2.47 9.65
CA LYS A 37 10.69 -3.62 10.48
C LYS A 37 10.23 -3.18 11.87
N ARG A 38 10.95 -2.25 12.50
CA ARG A 38 10.58 -1.70 13.81
C ARG A 38 9.26 -0.92 13.75
N ILE A 39 9.03 -0.17 12.68
CA ILE A 39 7.74 0.51 12.44
C ILE A 39 6.62 -0.53 12.29
N ASN A 40 6.86 -1.56 11.49
CA ASN A 40 5.89 -2.63 11.24
C ASN A 40 5.57 -3.42 12.51
N GLU A 41 6.57 -3.76 13.33
CA GLU A 41 6.37 -4.35 14.65
C GLU A 41 5.57 -3.43 15.57
N ARG A 42 5.80 -2.12 15.53
CA ARG A 42 5.11 -1.19 16.43
C ARG A 42 3.64 -0.98 16.07
N PHE A 43 3.31 -0.93 14.78
CA PHE A 43 1.98 -0.47 14.32
C PHE A 43 1.21 -1.52 13.53
N TYR A 44 1.86 -2.55 13.00
CA TYR A 44 1.28 -3.53 12.07
C TYR A 44 1.54 -4.98 12.53
N LEU A 45 1.78 -5.20 13.82
CA LEU A 45 2.16 -6.48 14.43
C LEU A 45 1.32 -7.68 13.95
N ASN A 46 0.02 -7.46 13.69
CA ASN A 46 -0.93 -8.49 13.24
C ASN A 46 -1.13 -8.57 11.72
N ASN A 47 -0.52 -7.67 10.94
CA ASN A 47 -0.58 -7.65 9.49
C ASN A 47 0.52 -8.55 8.89
N GLN A 48 0.22 -9.85 8.81
CA GLN A 48 1.16 -10.87 8.30
C GLN A 48 1.66 -10.58 6.88
N SER A 49 0.90 -9.84 6.08
CA SER A 49 1.27 -9.51 4.70
C SER A 49 2.47 -8.55 4.67
N TYR A 50 2.41 -7.41 5.36
CA TYR A 50 3.54 -6.47 5.40
C TYR A 50 4.77 -7.10 6.09
N CYS A 51 4.58 -7.88 7.15
CA CYS A 51 5.67 -8.64 7.75
C CYS A 51 6.39 -9.52 6.71
N SER A 52 5.62 -10.31 5.94
CA SER A 52 6.16 -11.22 4.94
C SER A 52 6.87 -10.49 3.79
N GLU A 53 6.32 -9.36 3.33
CA GLU A 53 6.92 -8.53 2.28
C GLU A 53 8.24 -7.91 2.74
N ILE A 54 8.27 -7.33 3.94
CA ILE A 54 9.48 -6.72 4.49
C ILE A 54 10.54 -7.79 4.77
N ASP A 55 10.14 -8.97 5.27
CA ASP A 55 11.05 -10.10 5.49
C ASP A 55 11.61 -10.67 4.18
N TYR A 56 10.79 -10.73 3.13
CA TYR A 56 11.24 -11.11 1.80
C TYR A 56 12.37 -10.21 1.31
N VAL A 57 12.19 -8.88 1.36
CA VAL A 57 13.22 -7.93 0.95
C VAL A 57 14.45 -8.03 1.87
N SER A 58 14.24 -8.04 3.19
CA SER A 58 15.32 -8.11 4.19
C SER A 58 16.22 -9.34 3.99
N THR A 59 15.63 -10.50 3.74
CA THR A 59 16.37 -11.76 3.53
C THR A 59 17.18 -11.72 2.24
N ASN A 60 16.58 -11.25 1.15
CA ASN A 60 17.22 -11.23 -0.17
C ASN A 60 18.30 -10.14 -0.29
N ILE A 61 18.21 -9.04 0.45
CA ILE A 61 19.28 -8.04 0.53
C ILE A 61 20.37 -8.48 1.51
N GLY A 62 19.96 -8.95 2.70
CA GLY A 62 20.87 -9.33 3.79
C GLY A 62 21.86 -10.42 3.40
N ALA A 63 21.40 -11.44 2.68
CA ALA A 63 22.25 -12.55 2.22
C ALA A 63 23.37 -12.13 1.25
N TYR A 64 23.29 -10.92 0.68
CA TYR A 64 24.20 -10.41 -0.34
C TYR A 64 24.93 -9.14 0.11
N LEU A 65 24.81 -8.75 1.38
CA LEU A 65 25.59 -7.66 1.97
C LEU A 65 27.10 -7.99 1.87
N GLY A 66 27.90 -7.01 1.45
CA GLY A 66 29.34 -7.18 1.25
C GLY A 66 29.76 -7.93 -0.02
N THR A 67 28.81 -8.39 -0.85
CA THR A 67 29.11 -8.90 -2.20
C THR A 67 29.19 -7.75 -3.21
N ASN A 68 29.98 -7.89 -4.27
CA ASN A 68 29.99 -6.94 -5.40
C ASN A 68 29.02 -7.37 -6.52
N SER A 69 28.02 -8.21 -6.21
CA SER A 69 27.09 -8.72 -7.21
C SER A 69 26.00 -7.70 -7.53
N ASP A 70 25.84 -7.38 -8.82
CA ASP A 70 24.74 -6.54 -9.32
C ASP A 70 23.38 -7.26 -9.27
N LYS A 71 23.42 -8.60 -9.15
CA LYS A 71 22.25 -9.46 -8.96
C LYS A 71 22.23 -9.98 -7.54
N LEU A 72 21.12 -9.76 -6.86
CA LEU A 72 20.84 -10.19 -5.50
C LEU A 72 19.78 -11.30 -5.55
N GLY A 73 19.52 -11.96 -4.42
CA GLY A 73 18.43 -12.91 -4.26
C GLY A 73 18.18 -13.81 -5.48
N TRP A 74 16.95 -13.83 -5.96
CA TRP A 74 16.50 -14.61 -7.12
C TRP A 74 16.94 -14.04 -8.48
N GLY A 75 18.11 -13.41 -8.55
CA GLY A 75 18.65 -12.79 -9.76
C GLY A 75 18.13 -11.38 -10.05
N HIS A 76 17.43 -10.76 -9.08
CA HIS A 76 16.88 -9.41 -9.20
C HIS A 76 17.93 -8.34 -8.88
N SER A 77 17.77 -7.15 -9.44
CA SER A 77 18.64 -6.00 -9.16
C SER A 77 18.33 -5.37 -7.80
N LEU A 78 19.25 -4.56 -7.28
CA LEU A 78 18.97 -3.72 -6.11
C LEU A 78 17.76 -2.79 -6.35
N GLN A 79 17.63 -2.24 -7.56
CA GLN A 79 16.52 -1.35 -7.90
C GLN A 79 15.17 -2.05 -7.79
N TYR A 80 15.07 -3.30 -8.25
CA TYR A 80 13.84 -4.09 -8.10
C TYR A 80 13.39 -4.18 -6.63
N TYR A 81 14.31 -4.46 -5.70
CA TYR A 81 13.99 -4.57 -4.28
C TYR A 81 13.65 -3.22 -3.64
N LYS A 82 14.29 -2.13 -4.09
CA LYS A 82 13.93 -0.77 -3.68
C LYS A 82 12.51 -0.42 -4.12
N ASP A 83 12.17 -0.66 -5.38
CA ASP A 83 10.84 -0.40 -5.93
C ASP A 83 9.78 -1.24 -5.21
N TYR A 84 10.09 -2.52 -4.97
CA TYR A 84 9.22 -3.41 -4.20
C TYR A 84 8.94 -2.86 -2.80
N LEU A 85 9.98 -2.47 -2.06
CA LEU A 85 9.82 -1.94 -0.70
C LEU A 85 9.09 -0.60 -0.68
N VAL A 86 9.37 0.29 -1.63
CA VAL A 86 8.65 1.58 -1.78
C VAL A 86 7.16 1.32 -2.01
N ASN A 87 6.79 0.34 -2.83
CA ASN A 87 5.40 -0.03 -3.05
C ASN A 87 4.72 -0.58 -1.78
N THR A 88 5.43 -1.40 -1.00
CA THR A 88 4.95 -1.85 0.33
C THR A 88 4.73 -0.65 1.26
N ILE A 89 5.67 0.29 1.34
CA ILE A 89 5.56 1.47 2.21
C ILE A 89 4.44 2.40 1.75
N ASN A 90 4.26 2.59 0.44
CA ASN A 90 3.12 3.33 -0.11
C ASN A 90 1.78 2.70 0.30
N SER A 91 1.71 1.37 0.36
CA SER A 91 0.53 0.65 0.84
C SER A 91 0.24 0.94 2.32
N MET A 92 1.28 0.86 3.15
CA MET A 92 1.20 1.19 4.57
C MET A 92 0.76 2.65 4.80
N LEU A 93 1.34 3.58 4.04
CA LEU A 93 1.02 5.01 4.10
C LEU A 93 -0.44 5.27 3.71
N LEU A 94 -0.91 4.59 2.66
CA LEU A 94 -2.28 4.70 2.19
C LEU A 94 -3.28 4.19 3.22
N GLU A 95 -2.99 3.06 3.84
CA GLU A 95 -3.80 2.51 4.93
C GLU A 95 -3.92 3.51 6.07
N VAL A 96 -2.78 4.08 6.51
CA VAL A 96 -2.76 5.04 7.62
C VAL A 96 -3.52 6.31 7.29
N LYS A 97 -3.41 6.80 6.05
CA LYS A 97 -4.16 7.98 5.60
C LYS A 97 -5.65 7.71 5.39
N SER A 98 -6.03 6.46 5.13
CA SER A 98 -7.42 6.08 4.85
C SER A 98 -8.20 5.69 6.10
N PHE A 99 -7.53 5.04 7.05
CA PHE A 99 -8.16 4.39 8.19
C PHE A 99 -7.59 4.84 9.54
N GLY A 100 -6.54 5.67 9.55
CA GLY A 100 -5.80 6.02 10.76
C GLY A 100 -4.78 4.94 11.12
N ILE A 101 -4.20 5.03 12.32
CA ILE A 101 -3.22 4.02 12.77
C ILE A 101 -3.90 2.65 12.79
N PRO A 102 -3.25 1.59 12.25
CA PRO A 102 -3.78 0.24 12.36
C PRO A 102 -3.96 -0.13 13.83
N LEU A 103 -5.18 -0.49 14.20
CA LEU A 103 -5.51 -0.92 15.55
C LEU A 103 -5.16 -2.39 15.72
N GLU A 104 -4.88 -2.80 16.95
CA GLU A 104 -4.49 -4.18 17.29
C GLU A 104 -5.50 -5.25 16.81
N ASN A 105 -6.74 -4.85 16.51
CA ASN A 105 -7.83 -5.70 16.04
C ASN A 105 -8.16 -5.60 14.54
N ASP A 106 -7.40 -4.84 13.74
CA ASP A 106 -7.65 -4.72 12.30
C ASP A 106 -7.38 -6.05 11.56
N ILE A 107 -8.24 -6.32 10.58
CA ILE A 107 -8.68 -7.65 10.15
C ILE A 107 -7.57 -8.53 9.54
N LYS A 108 -7.50 -9.79 10.00
CA LYS A 108 -6.76 -10.90 9.37
C LYS A 108 -7.23 -11.13 7.93
N ILE A 109 -6.44 -10.75 6.93
CA ILE A 109 -6.70 -11.20 5.54
C ILE A 109 -6.18 -12.64 5.40
N LYS A 110 -7.07 -13.63 5.57
CA LYS A 110 -6.83 -14.98 5.04
C LYS A 110 -7.04 -14.97 3.52
N PRO A 111 -6.32 -15.79 2.72
CA PRO A 111 -6.40 -15.80 1.26
C PRO A 111 -7.74 -16.30 0.66
N SER A 112 -8.81 -16.42 1.45
CA SER A 112 -10.06 -17.03 1.02
C SER A 112 -11.30 -16.37 1.66
N ILE A 113 -11.95 -15.53 0.85
CA ILE A 113 -13.41 -15.23 0.81
C ILE A 113 -14.01 -14.30 1.88
N ASN A 114 -14.90 -13.41 1.40
CA ASN A 114 -15.92 -12.56 2.06
C ASN A 114 -15.46 -11.37 2.92
N ILE A 115 -15.36 -10.19 2.29
CA ILE A 115 -15.47 -8.91 3.01
C ILE A 115 -16.93 -8.49 2.95
N SER A 116 -17.67 -8.79 4.02
CA SER A 116 -19.01 -8.26 4.26
C SER A 116 -18.94 -6.74 4.44
N ASN A 117 -19.63 -6.02 3.57
CA ASN A 117 -20.30 -4.74 3.80
C ASN A 117 -19.75 -3.88 4.98
N ILE A 118 -18.78 -3.00 4.72
CA ILE A 118 -18.52 -1.88 5.64
C ILE A 118 -19.57 -0.81 5.33
N GLN A 119 -20.75 -1.01 5.86
CA GLN A 119 -21.79 0.00 5.96
C GLN A 119 -22.35 -0.04 7.40
N SER A 120 -21.70 0.76 8.26
CA SER A 120 -22.16 1.35 9.52
C SER A 120 -22.68 0.46 10.67
N GLN A 121 -22.02 0.53 11.84
CA GLN A 121 -22.60 0.54 13.21
C GLN A 121 -21.48 0.83 14.23
N SER A 122 -21.14 2.10 14.49
CA SER A 122 -21.67 3.00 15.55
C SER A 122 -21.12 2.74 16.96
N GLN A 123 -20.05 3.47 17.32
CA GLN A 123 -19.91 4.14 18.61
C GLN A 123 -19.03 5.39 18.40
N GLU A 124 -19.69 6.55 18.41
CA GLU A 124 -19.18 7.93 18.52
C GLU A 124 -17.69 8.16 18.20
N GLN A 125 -17.37 8.36 16.92
CA GLN A 125 -16.12 9.02 16.51
C GLN A 125 -16.48 10.21 15.61
N ASN A 126 -16.71 11.36 16.25
CA ASN A 126 -16.83 12.66 15.59
C ASN A 126 -15.45 13.15 15.10
N GLN A 127 -14.83 12.41 14.18
CA GLN A 127 -13.74 12.94 13.37
C GLN A 127 -13.99 12.52 11.93
N THR A 128 -14.72 13.36 11.22
CA THR A 128 -14.79 13.37 9.76
C THR A 128 -13.39 13.70 9.24
N GLN A 129 -12.51 12.70 9.14
CA GLN A 129 -11.28 12.84 8.36
C GLN A 129 -11.71 12.83 6.90
N THR A 130 -12.02 14.01 6.37
CA THR A 130 -12.32 14.22 4.95
C THR A 130 -11.04 13.96 4.16
N ILE A 131 -10.77 12.71 3.83
CA ILE A 131 -9.78 12.35 2.82
C ILE A 131 -10.23 13.03 1.54
N THR A 132 -9.43 13.95 1.03
CA THR A 132 -9.80 14.71 -0.16
C THR A 132 -9.63 13.83 -1.39
N ILE A 133 -10.61 13.87 -2.30
CA ILE A 133 -10.61 13.09 -3.54
C ILE A 133 -9.35 13.41 -4.38
N SER A 134 -8.88 14.65 -4.34
CA SER A 134 -7.63 15.09 -4.98
C SER A 134 -6.42 14.28 -4.50
N PHE A 135 -6.34 13.99 -3.21
CA PHE A 135 -5.24 13.24 -2.62
C PHE A 135 -5.29 11.75 -3.04
N LEU A 136 -6.49 11.16 -3.05
CA LEU A 136 -6.68 9.78 -3.55
C LEU A 136 -6.31 9.65 -5.04
N LEU A 137 -6.66 10.64 -5.85
CA LEU A 137 -6.30 10.67 -7.28
C LEU A 137 -4.79 10.86 -7.52
N GLU A 138 -4.10 11.60 -6.64
CA GLU A 138 -2.65 11.78 -6.69
C GLU A 138 -1.92 10.47 -6.38
N ILE A 139 -2.34 9.76 -5.33
CA ILE A 139 -1.79 8.44 -5.00
C ILE A 139 -2.00 7.44 -6.14
N LEU A 140 -3.19 7.42 -6.76
CA LEU A 140 -3.46 6.55 -7.89
C LEU A 140 -2.53 6.86 -9.07
N LYS A 141 -2.16 8.13 -9.28
CA LYS A 141 -1.19 8.53 -10.31
C LYS A 141 0.25 8.17 -9.97
N ASP A 142 0.61 8.25 -8.70
CA ASP A 142 1.98 7.95 -8.24
C ASP A 142 2.22 6.43 -8.08
N SER A 143 1.15 5.67 -7.85
CA SER A 143 1.22 4.24 -7.56
C SER A 143 0.85 3.36 -8.76
N LEU A 144 0.19 3.92 -9.78
CA LEU A 144 -0.12 3.24 -11.04
C LEU A 144 0.46 4.03 -12.20
N THR A 145 1.04 3.33 -13.18
CA THR A 145 1.47 3.98 -14.42
C THR A 145 0.28 4.57 -15.18
N SER A 146 0.53 5.53 -16.07
CA SER A 146 -0.52 6.08 -16.93
C SER A 146 -1.22 5.00 -17.77
N GLU A 147 -0.50 3.95 -18.14
CA GLU A 147 -1.04 2.78 -18.85
C GLU A 147 -2.00 1.97 -17.95
N GLN A 148 -1.58 1.65 -16.71
CA GLN A 148 -2.40 0.94 -15.74
C GLN A 148 -3.68 1.71 -15.35
N ILE A 149 -3.61 3.04 -15.25
CA ILE A 149 -4.78 3.90 -15.02
C ILE A 149 -5.76 3.81 -16.18
N ASN A 150 -5.27 3.80 -17.42
CA ASN A 150 -6.13 3.65 -18.59
C ASN A 150 -6.82 2.29 -18.60
N GLU A 151 -6.13 1.21 -18.22
CA GLU A 151 -6.74 -0.12 -18.09
C GLU A 151 -7.87 -0.14 -17.04
N ILE A 152 -7.72 0.58 -15.92
CA ILE A 152 -8.78 0.70 -14.91
C ILE A 152 -9.95 1.56 -15.43
N LYS A 153 -9.67 2.65 -16.16
CA LYS A 153 -10.71 3.45 -16.80
C LYS A 153 -11.54 2.65 -17.81
N GLU A 154 -10.91 1.74 -18.56
CA GLU A 154 -11.64 0.85 -19.46
C GLU A 154 -12.58 -0.08 -18.70
N ILE A 155 -12.21 -0.56 -17.51
CA ILE A 155 -13.13 -1.30 -16.64
C ILE A 155 -14.30 -0.39 -16.21
N ALA A 156 -14.01 0.86 -15.83
CA ALA A 156 -15.02 1.82 -15.40
C ALA A 156 -16.02 2.21 -16.49
N LYS A 157 -15.57 2.32 -17.75
CA LYS A 157 -16.44 2.56 -18.90
C LYS A 157 -17.40 1.40 -19.15
N ASN A 158 -16.94 0.17 -18.94
CA ASN A 158 -17.72 -1.04 -19.20
C ASN A 158 -18.60 -1.48 -18.02
N GLU A 159 -18.34 -0.97 -16.81
CA GLU A 159 -19.08 -1.31 -15.60
C GLU A 159 -19.30 -0.05 -14.74
N THR A 160 -20.45 0.60 -14.92
CA THR A 160 -20.75 1.86 -14.21
C THR A 160 -21.05 1.66 -12.72
N ASP A 161 -21.36 0.43 -12.30
CA ASP A 161 -21.61 0.10 -10.88
C ASP A 161 -20.29 -0.27 -10.18
N PRO A 162 -19.80 0.57 -9.24
CA PRO A 162 -18.54 0.32 -8.55
C PRO A 162 -18.52 -1.02 -7.78
N ASN A 163 -19.66 -1.49 -7.27
CA ASN A 163 -19.72 -2.76 -6.53
C ASN A 163 -19.50 -3.97 -7.46
N LYS A 164 -19.98 -3.88 -8.70
CA LYS A 164 -19.76 -4.91 -9.73
C LYS A 164 -18.39 -4.80 -10.38
N ALA A 165 -17.83 -3.59 -10.43
CA ALA A 165 -16.49 -3.35 -10.95
C ALA A 165 -15.40 -3.84 -10.00
N LYS A 166 -15.64 -3.80 -8.68
CA LYS A 166 -14.68 -4.15 -7.64
C LYS A 166 -13.90 -5.46 -7.87
N PRO A 167 -14.53 -6.61 -8.15
CA PRO A 167 -13.79 -7.85 -8.43
C PRO A 167 -12.94 -7.77 -9.71
N LYS A 168 -13.40 -7.05 -10.74
CA LYS A 168 -12.67 -6.86 -12.02
C LYS A 168 -11.45 -5.95 -11.82
N VAL A 169 -11.65 -4.84 -11.10
CA VAL A 169 -10.60 -3.89 -10.70
C VAL A 169 -9.57 -4.61 -9.84
N LEU A 170 -9.99 -5.40 -8.86
CA LEU A 170 -9.08 -6.18 -8.02
C LEU A 170 -8.22 -7.16 -8.84
N GLN A 171 -8.83 -7.96 -9.72
CA GLN A 171 -8.09 -8.87 -10.59
C GLN A 171 -7.10 -8.14 -11.49
N LYS A 172 -7.50 -6.97 -12.01
CA LYS A 172 -6.63 -6.13 -12.84
C LYS A 172 -5.44 -5.59 -12.04
N ILE A 173 -5.65 -5.09 -10.82
CA ILE A 173 -4.56 -4.58 -9.99
C ILE A 173 -3.64 -5.70 -9.52
N LEU A 174 -4.19 -6.89 -9.21
CA LEU A 174 -3.38 -8.08 -8.92
C LEU A 174 -2.51 -8.48 -10.12
N SER A 175 -3.00 -8.31 -11.36
CA SER A 175 -2.21 -8.57 -12.57
C SER A 175 -1.03 -7.60 -12.76
N PHE A 176 -1.02 -6.47 -12.06
CA PHE A 176 0.11 -5.53 -12.02
C PHE A 176 1.24 -6.00 -11.08
N GLY A 177 1.05 -7.10 -10.33
CA GLY A 177 2.11 -7.79 -9.59
C GLY A 177 2.20 -7.48 -8.09
N GLY A 178 1.27 -6.70 -7.51
CA GLY A 178 1.28 -6.33 -6.10
C GLY A 178 0.16 -7.00 -5.29
N ASN A 179 0.43 -8.12 -4.62
CA ASN A 179 -0.63 -8.90 -3.95
C ASN A 179 -1.28 -8.19 -2.75
N THR A 180 -0.56 -7.35 -1.99
CA THR A 180 -1.10 -6.72 -0.76
C THR A 180 -1.76 -5.36 -1.03
N PHE A 181 -1.19 -4.55 -1.92
CA PHE A 181 -1.72 -3.24 -2.31
C PHE A 181 -3.03 -3.33 -3.10
N SER A 182 -3.24 -4.43 -3.83
CA SER A 182 -4.37 -4.60 -4.74
C SER A 182 -5.73 -4.50 -4.07
N ASN A 183 -5.86 -4.99 -2.84
CA ASN A 183 -7.13 -4.95 -2.10
C ASN A 183 -7.50 -3.55 -1.62
N ILE A 184 -6.49 -2.78 -1.17
CA ILE A 184 -6.65 -1.41 -0.70
C ILE A 184 -6.93 -0.51 -1.90
N LEU A 185 -6.10 -0.58 -2.94
CA LEU A 185 -6.33 0.14 -4.20
C LEU A 185 -7.70 -0.17 -4.79
N ALA A 186 -8.09 -1.44 -4.89
CA ALA A 186 -9.40 -1.79 -5.45
C ALA A 186 -10.54 -1.20 -4.63
N SER A 187 -10.42 -1.20 -3.30
CA SER A 187 -11.43 -0.61 -2.41
C SER A 187 -11.49 0.91 -2.51
N LEU A 188 -10.36 1.58 -2.76
CA LEU A 188 -10.31 3.03 -2.96
C LEU A 188 -10.81 3.45 -4.35
N ILE A 189 -10.41 2.73 -5.39
CA ILE A 189 -10.84 2.98 -6.76
C ILE A 189 -12.35 2.78 -6.88
N THR A 190 -12.90 1.74 -6.24
CA THR A 190 -14.34 1.48 -6.21
C THR A 190 -15.11 2.29 -5.18
N ASN A 191 -14.47 3.26 -4.51
CA ASN A 191 -15.21 4.29 -3.79
C ASN A 191 -16.11 5.05 -4.78
N PRO A 192 -17.43 5.20 -4.52
CA PRO A 192 -18.35 5.81 -5.49
C PRO A 192 -17.96 7.21 -5.97
N ASP A 193 -17.32 8.01 -5.12
CA ASP A 193 -16.93 9.35 -5.50
C ASP A 193 -15.69 9.33 -6.39
N ILE A 194 -14.70 8.47 -6.12
CA ILE A 194 -13.55 8.24 -7.01
C ILE A 194 -14.00 7.60 -8.33
N TRP A 195 -14.90 6.63 -8.28
CA TRP A 195 -15.41 5.93 -9.44
C TRP A 195 -16.08 6.89 -10.43
N LYS A 196 -16.87 7.86 -9.93
CA LYS A 196 -17.46 8.91 -10.77
C LYS A 196 -16.41 9.75 -11.51
N TYR A 197 -15.26 10.02 -10.90
CA TYR A 197 -14.16 10.72 -11.58
C TYR A 197 -13.53 9.88 -12.69
N LEU A 198 -13.47 8.56 -12.50
CA LEU A 198 -12.93 7.64 -13.51
C LEU A 198 -13.88 7.44 -14.69
N THR A 199 -15.20 7.53 -14.48
CA THR A 199 -16.21 7.39 -15.54
C THR A 199 -16.47 8.68 -16.31
N ASN A 200 -16.21 9.85 -15.73
CA ASN A 200 -16.54 11.15 -16.32
C ASN A 200 -15.34 11.81 -17.04
N ASN A 201 -14.74 11.10 -18.00
CA ASN A 201 -13.83 11.67 -19.02
C ASN A 201 -13.97 10.94 -20.35
#